data_AF-Q9XH17-F1
#
_entry.id   AF-Q9XH17-F1
#
_cell.length_a   1.000
_cell.length_b   1.000
_cell.length_c   1.000
_cell.angle_alpha   90.00
_cell.angle_beta   90.00
_cell.angle_gamma   90.00
#
_symmetry.space_group_name_H-M   'P 1'
#
loop_
_entity.id
_entity.type
_entity.pdbx_description
1 polymer ?
#
loop_
_entity_poly.entity_id
_entity_poly.type
_entity_poly.pdbx_seq_one_letter_code
_entity_poly.pdbx_strand_id
1 'polypeptide(L)'
;MDDAYKKRCDWYHHGESNSRAESDTKVTQWNDEVLYQAAEFLDEEFAYKVGLSEIAECDDKKEDEFLAKLADAETPLYPSCVNHSKLSAIVSLFRLNTKNGWSDKSFNDLLEILPEMLPKDNVLHTSLYKVKKFLKSFDMGYQKIHACVNDCCLFRKNYKKLDSCPKCNASRWKTNLHIGEIKKGVPQKVLRYFPIIPRLKGMFRSKEMDKDLRWHFSNKSSDEKLCHPVDLVTWDQMNAKYPSFAGEERNLRHGLSTDGFNPFNMKNTRYSCWPDLCMKKENIMLTLLIPGPQQPGNNIDVYLEPLIEDLCHLWDNGELTYDAYSKSTFDLKAMLLWTISDFPAYGNLAGCKVKGKMGCPLCGKNTDSMWLKFSRKHVYMCHIKGLPPTHHFRMKKSWFDGKAENGRKRRILSGQEIYQNLKNFKNNFGTLKQSASKRKRTVNIEADSDSDDQSSESEEDEQDQVDEEELSRWKKKSIFFKLPYWQELLVRHNLDVMHVERNVAASIISTLLHCWKSKDGLNARKDLEVLGIRKDLHPKTKGKRTYLPAALWSLSKEIECTARWSTKF
;
A
#
# COMPACT_ATOMS: atom_id res chain seq x y z
N MET A 1 2.95 7.38 25.16
CA MET A 1 4.14 6.58 24.83
C MET A 1 4.53 5.91 26.12
N ASP A 2 4.46 4.59 26.12
CA ASP A 2 4.80 3.75 27.26
C ASP A 2 6.25 4.02 27.70
N ASP A 3 6.53 3.99 29.00
CA ASP A 3 7.87 4.25 29.53
C ASP A 3 8.85 3.12 29.19
N ALA A 4 8.35 1.95 28.79
CA ALA A 4 9.15 0.89 28.17
C ALA A 4 9.86 1.35 26.89
N TYR A 5 9.24 2.24 26.11
CA TYR A 5 9.79 2.76 24.86
C TYR A 5 10.82 3.88 25.05
N LYS A 6 10.84 4.54 26.22
CA LYS A 6 11.78 5.63 26.52
C LYS A 6 13.09 5.17 27.15
N LYS A 7 13.13 3.95 27.68
CA LYS A 7 14.26 3.43 28.48
C LYS A 7 15.30 2.64 27.70
N ARG A 8 15.10 2.37 26.41
CA ARG A 8 16.02 1.55 25.61
C ARG A 8 16.85 2.44 24.70
N CYS A 9 18.13 2.60 25.02
CA CYS A 9 19.07 3.49 24.34
C CYS A 9 19.74 2.82 23.12
N ASP A 10 19.52 1.53 22.91
CA ASP A 10 20.42 0.72 22.08
C ASP A 10 19.67 0.13 20.89
N TRP A 11 19.61 0.90 19.79
CA TRP A 11 19.29 0.38 18.46
C TRP A 11 20.62 0.22 17.73
N TYR A 12 21.27 -0.94 17.88
CA TYR A 12 22.57 -1.23 17.28
C TYR A 12 22.57 -2.60 16.60
N HIS A 13 23.03 -2.61 15.34
CA HIS A 13 23.35 -3.78 14.52
C HIS A 13 22.23 -4.82 14.35
N HIS A 14 21.61 -4.84 13.17
CA HIS A 14 20.96 -6.05 12.65
C HIS A 14 22.06 -7.12 12.54
N GLY A 15 21.96 -8.17 13.34
CA GLY A 15 23.01 -9.19 13.55
C GLY A 15 23.27 -10.10 12.36
N GLU A 16 23.45 -9.56 11.16
CA GLU A 16 23.91 -10.29 10.00
C GLU A 16 25.41 -10.56 10.12
N SER A 17 25.74 -11.69 10.76
CA SER A 17 27.02 -12.35 10.51
C SER A 17 27.00 -12.83 9.06
N ASN A 18 27.83 -12.24 8.20
CA ASN A 18 28.08 -12.73 6.85
C ASN A 18 28.80 -14.10 6.94
N SER A 19 28.07 -15.17 7.27
CA SER A 19 28.56 -16.50 7.03
C SER A 19 28.47 -16.72 5.52
N ARG A 20 29.62 -16.62 4.85
CA ARG A 20 29.87 -17.23 3.55
C ARG A 20 29.63 -18.74 3.70
N ALA A 21 28.37 -19.15 3.57
CA ALA A 21 28.02 -20.51 3.21
C ALA A 21 27.72 -20.47 1.72
N GLU A 22 28.49 -21.22 0.94
CA GLU A 22 28.15 -21.53 -0.44
C GLU A 22 26.74 -22.13 -0.46
N SER A 23 25.77 -21.34 -0.89
CA SER A 23 24.40 -21.81 -1.03
C SER A 23 24.33 -22.67 -2.28
N ASP A 24 24.17 -23.97 -2.11
CA ASP A 24 23.62 -24.84 -3.15
C ASP A 24 22.32 -24.21 -3.66
N THR A 25 22.30 -23.91 -4.94
CA THR A 25 21.21 -23.27 -5.67
C THR A 25 19.98 -24.19 -5.73
N LYS A 26 19.21 -24.27 -4.64
CA LYS A 26 17.87 -24.86 -4.68
C LYS A 26 16.86 -23.81 -5.15
N VAL A 27 16.18 -24.14 -6.24
CA VAL A 27 15.26 -23.30 -6.99
C VAL A 27 13.93 -23.22 -6.25
N THR A 28 13.82 -22.29 -5.30
CA THR A 28 12.53 -21.86 -4.73
C THR A 28 12.46 -20.34 -4.80
N GLN A 29 12.30 -19.81 -6.01
CA GLN A 29 12.01 -18.38 -6.21
C GLN A 29 10.76 -18.21 -7.07
N TRP A 30 9.71 -17.65 -6.48
CA TRP A 30 8.47 -17.33 -7.16
C TRP A 30 8.45 -15.82 -7.36
N ASN A 31 8.91 -15.36 -8.53
CA ASN A 31 8.84 -13.94 -8.87
C ASN A 31 7.43 -13.64 -9.37
N ASP A 32 6.57 -13.07 -8.51
CA ASP A 32 5.23 -12.57 -8.87
C ASP A 32 5.24 -11.63 -10.09
N GLU A 33 6.36 -10.92 -10.31
CA GLU A 33 6.62 -10.07 -11.47
C GLU A 33 6.74 -10.83 -12.80
N VAL A 34 7.32 -12.04 -12.77
CA VAL A 34 7.40 -12.94 -13.93
C VAL A 34 6.03 -13.54 -14.22
N LEU A 35 5.27 -13.90 -13.19
CA LEU A 35 3.87 -14.35 -13.33
C LEU A 35 3.00 -13.27 -13.98
N TYR A 36 3.20 -12.01 -13.58
CA TYR A 36 2.44 -10.90 -14.11
C TYR A 36 2.73 -10.66 -15.60
N GLN A 37 4.01 -10.58 -15.99
CA GLN A 37 4.38 -10.39 -17.40
C GLN A 37 3.96 -11.61 -18.25
N ALA A 38 4.09 -12.83 -17.73
CA ALA A 38 3.60 -14.04 -18.38
C ALA A 38 2.09 -14.03 -18.68
N ALA A 39 1.31 -13.38 -17.80
CA ALA A 39 -0.15 -13.46 -17.83
C ALA A 39 -0.84 -12.22 -18.43
N GLU A 40 -0.12 -11.13 -18.71
CA GLU A 40 -0.67 -9.91 -19.33
C GLU A 40 -0.41 -9.79 -20.84
N PHE A 41 0.74 -10.25 -21.37
CA PHE A 41 1.23 -9.84 -22.70
C PHE A 41 0.33 -10.17 -23.92
N LEU A 42 -0.82 -10.83 -23.76
CA LEU A 42 -1.50 -11.61 -24.80
C LEU A 42 -3.00 -11.42 -25.00
N ASP A 43 -3.66 -10.62 -24.16
CA ASP A 43 -5.13 -10.68 -24.08
C ASP A 43 -5.87 -9.52 -24.77
N GLU A 44 -5.19 -8.63 -25.51
CA GLU A 44 -5.90 -7.64 -26.35
C GLU A 44 -6.60 -8.28 -27.57
N GLU A 45 -6.26 -9.52 -27.95
CA GLU A 45 -6.78 -10.15 -29.18
C GLU A 45 -7.87 -11.23 -28.97
N PHE A 46 -8.06 -11.76 -27.75
CA PHE A 46 -8.87 -12.97 -27.52
C PHE A 46 -10.31 -12.77 -26.99
N ALA A 47 -10.86 -11.56 -27.06
CA ALA A 47 -12.24 -11.29 -26.64
C ALA A 47 -13.35 -11.93 -27.52
N TYR A 48 -13.02 -12.83 -28.45
CA TYR A 48 -13.98 -13.38 -29.43
C TYR A 48 -14.38 -14.85 -29.26
N LYS A 49 -13.81 -15.63 -28.34
CA LYS A 49 -14.19 -17.05 -28.21
C LYS A 49 -14.32 -17.56 -26.78
N VAL A 50 -15.58 -17.85 -26.45
CA VAL A 50 -16.10 -18.78 -25.44
C VAL A 50 -16.24 -18.25 -24.02
N GLY A 51 -17.50 -18.07 -23.62
CA GLY A 51 -17.91 -18.04 -22.22
C GLY A 51 -18.13 -19.46 -21.72
N LEU A 52 -17.71 -19.74 -20.49
CA LEU A 52 -18.21 -20.89 -19.75
C LEU A 52 -18.34 -20.53 -18.27
N SER A 53 -19.52 -20.84 -17.74
CA SER A 53 -19.87 -20.88 -16.33
C SER A 53 -19.29 -22.13 -15.68
N GLU A 54 -18.77 -22.02 -14.46
CA GLU A 54 -18.51 -23.18 -13.61
C GLU A 54 -19.30 -23.07 -12.31
N ILE A 55 -19.97 -24.19 -12.01
CA ILE A 55 -20.80 -24.49 -10.85
C ILE A 55 -19.88 -25.08 -9.78
N ALA A 56 -20.22 -24.82 -8.51
CA ALA A 56 -19.49 -25.32 -7.35
C ALA A 56 -19.71 -26.82 -7.15
N GLU A 57 -18.63 -27.59 -6.96
CA GLU A 57 -18.68 -28.97 -6.46
C GLU A 57 -17.73 -29.19 -5.25
N CYS A 58 -18.08 -30.23 -4.49
CA CYS A 58 -17.67 -30.65 -3.15
C CYS A 58 -16.14 -30.82 -2.93
N ASP A 59 -15.67 -30.64 -1.69
CA ASP A 59 -14.26 -30.47 -1.33
C ASP A 59 -13.37 -31.72 -1.39
N ASP A 60 -13.89 -32.93 -1.18
CA ASP A 60 -13.04 -34.14 -1.16
C ASP A 60 -12.47 -34.52 -2.55
N LYS A 61 -13.16 -34.18 -3.65
CA LYS A 61 -12.66 -34.42 -5.02
C LYS A 61 -11.54 -33.48 -5.43
N LYS A 62 -11.38 -32.33 -4.77
CA LYS A 62 -10.41 -31.29 -5.16
C LYS A 62 -8.99 -31.62 -4.70
N GLU A 63 -8.85 -32.42 -3.65
CA GLU A 63 -7.54 -32.78 -3.09
C GLU A 63 -6.79 -33.78 -3.96
N ASP A 64 -7.47 -34.85 -4.38
CA ASP A 64 -6.94 -35.83 -5.36
C ASP A 64 -6.59 -35.15 -6.69
N GLU A 65 -7.43 -34.20 -7.12
CA GLU A 65 -7.20 -33.45 -8.36
C GLU A 65 -5.96 -32.55 -8.28
N PHE A 66 -5.68 -31.94 -7.12
CA PHE A 66 -4.47 -31.15 -6.92
C PHE A 66 -3.21 -32.01 -6.82
N LEU A 67 -3.26 -33.13 -6.09
CA LEU A 67 -2.13 -34.04 -5.98
C LEU A 67 -1.78 -34.66 -7.34
N ALA A 68 -2.78 -34.98 -8.16
CA ALA A 68 -2.57 -35.40 -9.54
C ALA A 68 -1.91 -34.30 -10.39
N LYS A 69 -2.32 -33.03 -10.22
CA LYS A 69 -1.68 -31.88 -10.89
C LYS A 69 -0.25 -31.67 -10.43
N LEU A 70 0.04 -31.83 -9.14
CA LEU A 70 1.39 -31.72 -8.59
C LEU A 70 2.29 -32.82 -9.17
N ALA A 71 1.80 -34.06 -9.21
CA ALA A 71 2.51 -35.18 -9.83
C ALA A 71 2.81 -34.90 -11.31
N ASP A 72 1.84 -34.36 -12.07
CA ASP A 72 2.06 -33.94 -13.47
C ASP A 72 3.09 -32.80 -13.58
N ALA A 73 3.13 -31.85 -12.64
CA ALA A 73 4.13 -30.78 -12.63
C ALA A 73 5.55 -31.24 -12.29
N GLU A 74 5.66 -32.21 -11.39
CA GLU A 74 6.93 -32.79 -10.96
C GLU A 74 7.47 -33.85 -11.93
N THR A 75 6.69 -34.24 -12.95
CA THR A 75 7.20 -35.12 -14.01
C THR A 75 8.48 -34.55 -14.60
N PRO A 76 9.54 -35.37 -14.74
CA PRO A 76 10.72 -34.99 -15.50
C PRO A 76 10.32 -34.51 -16.90
N LEU A 77 11.01 -33.49 -17.42
CA LEU A 77 10.72 -32.95 -18.76
C LEU A 77 10.73 -34.03 -19.85
N TYR A 78 11.59 -35.04 -19.66
CA TYR A 78 11.65 -36.32 -20.35
C TYR A 78 12.31 -37.33 -19.36
N PRO A 79 12.16 -38.65 -19.53
CA PRO A 79 12.54 -39.67 -18.53
C PRO A 79 13.99 -39.63 -18.03
N SER A 80 14.94 -39.18 -18.85
CA SER A 80 16.36 -39.02 -18.47
C SER A 80 16.73 -37.61 -17.98
N CYS A 81 15.77 -36.69 -17.86
CA CYS A 81 16.01 -35.32 -17.43
C CYS A 81 16.12 -35.21 -15.91
N VAL A 82 17.33 -35.04 -15.39
CA VAL A 82 17.58 -34.89 -13.94
C VAL A 82 17.38 -33.43 -13.48
N ASN A 83 17.61 -32.46 -14.38
CA ASN A 83 17.73 -31.05 -14.01
C ASN A 83 16.41 -30.27 -14.07
N HIS A 84 15.45 -30.72 -14.87
CA HIS A 84 14.20 -29.99 -15.09
C HIS A 84 12.97 -30.91 -15.04
N SER A 85 12.04 -30.57 -14.16
CA SER A 85 10.65 -31.01 -14.26
C SER A 85 9.90 -30.19 -15.31
N LYS A 86 8.72 -30.67 -15.72
CA LYS A 86 7.79 -29.97 -16.61
C LYS A 86 7.52 -28.53 -16.15
N LEU A 87 7.23 -28.35 -14.86
CA LEU A 87 7.00 -27.02 -14.28
C LEU A 87 8.28 -26.16 -14.26
N SER A 88 9.42 -26.72 -13.86
CA SER A 88 10.70 -26.00 -13.81
C SER A 88 11.12 -25.49 -15.19
N ALA A 89 10.95 -26.31 -16.23
CA ALA A 89 11.23 -25.95 -17.62
C ALA A 89 10.33 -24.80 -18.09
N ILE A 90 9.02 -24.92 -17.86
CA ILE A 90 8.02 -23.88 -18.20
C ILE A 90 8.35 -22.54 -17.53
N VAL A 91 8.61 -22.55 -16.23
CA VAL A 91 8.93 -21.33 -15.46
C VAL A 91 10.24 -20.72 -15.95
N SER A 92 11.25 -21.53 -16.24
CA SER A 92 12.54 -21.06 -16.75
C SER A 92 12.40 -20.39 -18.13
N LEU A 93 11.63 -20.99 -19.03
CA LEU A 93 11.33 -20.41 -20.35
C LEU A 93 10.56 -19.08 -20.23
N PHE A 94 9.58 -19.01 -19.32
CA PHE A 94 8.85 -17.76 -19.07
C PHE A 94 9.72 -16.67 -18.45
N ARG A 95 10.60 -17.01 -17.51
CA ARG A 95 11.61 -16.08 -16.98
C ARG A 95 12.50 -15.53 -18.10
N LEU A 96 12.85 -16.35 -19.08
CA LEU A 96 13.67 -15.93 -20.20
C LEU A 96 12.91 -15.03 -21.18
N ASN A 97 11.66 -15.37 -21.49
CA ASN A 97 10.75 -14.53 -22.27
C ASN A 97 10.62 -13.13 -21.64
N THR A 98 10.20 -13.08 -20.37
CA THR A 98 9.98 -11.83 -19.62
C THR A 98 11.23 -10.97 -19.52
N LYS A 99 12.38 -11.58 -19.18
CA LYS A 99 13.67 -10.86 -19.08
C LYS A 99 14.12 -10.23 -20.39
N ASN A 100 13.83 -10.90 -21.52
CA ASN A 100 14.29 -10.48 -22.84
C ASN A 100 13.20 -9.77 -23.67
N GLY A 101 11.98 -9.64 -23.14
CA GLY A 101 10.86 -8.97 -23.79
C GLY A 101 10.47 -9.60 -25.13
N TRP A 102 10.43 -10.92 -25.22
CA TRP A 102 10.05 -11.58 -26.48
C TRP A 102 8.59 -11.32 -26.83
N SER A 103 8.31 -11.20 -28.13
CA SER A 103 6.93 -11.13 -28.60
C SER A 103 6.25 -12.48 -28.43
N ASP A 104 4.94 -12.48 -28.25
CA ASP A 104 4.19 -13.72 -28.06
C ASP A 104 4.26 -14.66 -29.25
N LYS A 105 4.26 -14.08 -30.45
CA LYS A 105 4.47 -14.84 -31.68
C LYS A 105 5.81 -15.54 -31.63
N SER A 106 6.88 -14.80 -31.36
CA SER A 106 8.24 -15.37 -31.24
C SER A 106 8.32 -16.45 -30.17
N PHE A 107 7.70 -16.24 -29.00
CA PHE A 107 7.73 -17.23 -27.93
C PHE A 107 6.85 -18.45 -28.21
N ASN A 108 5.71 -18.27 -28.89
CA ASN A 108 4.88 -19.39 -29.32
C ASN A 108 5.57 -20.21 -30.41
N ASP A 109 6.20 -19.55 -31.38
CA ASP A 109 7.01 -20.20 -32.42
C ASP A 109 8.16 -21.00 -31.77
N LEU A 110 8.81 -20.45 -30.74
CA LEU A 110 9.81 -21.20 -29.97
C LEU A 110 9.21 -22.43 -29.28
N LEU A 111 8.05 -22.31 -28.64
CA LEU A 111 7.39 -23.43 -27.97
C LEU A 111 6.92 -24.52 -28.94
N GLU A 112 6.72 -24.19 -30.22
CA GLU A 112 6.42 -25.17 -31.26
C GLU A 112 7.68 -25.92 -31.70
N ILE A 113 8.83 -25.25 -31.81
CA ILE A 113 10.10 -25.84 -32.27
C ILE A 113 10.84 -26.60 -31.15
N LEU A 114 10.84 -26.06 -29.93
CA LEU A 114 11.66 -26.60 -28.83
C LEU A 114 11.37 -28.08 -28.50
N PRO A 115 10.11 -28.55 -28.50
CA PRO A 115 9.79 -29.97 -28.30
C PRO A 115 10.36 -30.90 -29.39
N GLU A 116 10.57 -30.42 -30.61
CA GLU A 116 11.15 -31.20 -31.71
C GLU A 116 12.66 -31.41 -31.54
N MET A 117 13.32 -30.50 -30.80
CA MET A 117 14.75 -30.59 -30.46
C MET A 117 15.00 -31.47 -29.23
N LEU A 118 13.95 -31.84 -28.50
CA LEU A 118 14.00 -32.67 -27.29
C LEU A 118 13.71 -34.15 -27.63
N PRO A 119 14.04 -35.09 -26.70
CA PRO A 119 13.65 -36.50 -26.85
C PRO A 119 12.14 -36.67 -27.12
N LYS A 120 11.75 -37.70 -27.90
CA LYS A 120 10.36 -37.90 -28.37
C LYS A 120 9.33 -38.06 -27.24
N ASP A 121 9.79 -38.44 -26.06
CA ASP A 121 9.02 -38.65 -24.84
C ASP A 121 8.94 -37.41 -23.92
N ASN A 122 9.26 -36.22 -24.44
CA ASN A 122 9.16 -34.99 -23.69
C ASN A 122 7.71 -34.54 -23.44
N VAL A 123 7.49 -33.90 -22.29
CA VAL A 123 6.15 -33.44 -21.84
C VAL A 123 5.97 -31.93 -21.98
N LEU A 124 6.83 -31.24 -22.74
CA LEU A 124 6.75 -29.80 -22.91
C LEU A 124 5.52 -29.39 -23.72
N HIS A 125 4.85 -28.32 -23.30
CA HIS A 125 3.71 -27.81 -24.02
C HIS A 125 4.11 -27.06 -25.29
N THR A 126 3.46 -27.44 -26.41
CA THR A 126 3.72 -26.90 -27.76
C THR A 126 3.10 -25.54 -28.05
N SER A 127 2.45 -24.90 -27.07
CA SER A 127 1.82 -23.61 -27.30
C SER A 127 1.72 -22.82 -26.01
N LEU A 128 1.75 -21.51 -26.17
CA LEU A 128 1.64 -20.57 -25.08
C LEU A 128 0.28 -20.70 -24.36
N TYR A 129 -0.79 -21.01 -25.10
CA TYR A 129 -2.10 -21.30 -24.52
C TYR A 129 -2.09 -22.48 -23.55
N LYS A 130 -1.48 -23.62 -23.96
CA LYS A 130 -1.39 -24.82 -23.11
C LYS A 130 -0.57 -24.54 -21.85
N VAL A 131 0.54 -23.80 -21.99
CA VAL A 131 1.36 -23.42 -20.82
C VAL A 131 0.57 -22.53 -19.86
N LYS A 132 -0.17 -21.54 -20.36
CA LYS A 132 -1.04 -20.69 -19.51
C LYS A 132 -2.13 -21.48 -18.81
N LYS A 133 -2.77 -22.41 -19.51
CA LYS A 133 -3.81 -23.28 -18.94
C LYS A 133 -3.23 -24.14 -17.81
N PHE A 134 -2.01 -24.67 -18.00
CA PHE A 134 -1.27 -25.41 -17.00
C PHE A 134 -0.90 -24.54 -15.79
N LEU A 135 -0.36 -23.33 -15.98
CA LEU A 135 -0.07 -22.43 -14.85
C LEU A 135 -1.34 -22.06 -14.08
N LYS A 136 -2.44 -21.80 -14.79
CA LYS A 136 -3.75 -21.49 -14.18
C LYS A 136 -4.28 -22.62 -13.29
N SER A 137 -3.93 -23.88 -13.55
CA SER A 137 -4.39 -25.01 -12.72
C SER A 137 -3.71 -25.15 -11.36
N PHE A 138 -2.61 -24.41 -11.10
CA PHE A 138 -1.92 -24.39 -9.80
C PHE A 138 -2.32 -23.18 -8.93
N ASP A 139 -3.53 -22.66 -9.12
CA ASP A 139 -4.01 -21.46 -8.43
C ASP A 139 -3.11 -20.21 -8.61
N MET A 140 -2.25 -20.23 -9.63
CA MET A 140 -1.39 -19.10 -10.03
C MET A 140 -2.13 -18.09 -10.95
N GLY A 141 -3.44 -18.26 -11.11
CA GLY A 141 -4.27 -17.39 -11.93
C GLY A 141 -4.74 -16.14 -11.19
N TYR A 142 -5.14 -15.12 -11.94
CA TYR A 142 -5.87 -13.97 -11.41
C TYR A 142 -7.32 -13.97 -11.89
N GLN A 143 -8.19 -13.40 -11.07
CA GLN A 143 -9.58 -13.13 -11.42
C GLN A 143 -9.67 -11.77 -12.12
N LYS A 144 -10.33 -11.75 -13.28
CA LYS A 144 -10.66 -10.51 -14.02
C LYS A 144 -11.99 -9.97 -13.54
N ILE A 145 -11.96 -8.82 -12.87
CA ILE A 145 -13.16 -8.16 -12.37
C ILE A 145 -13.34 -6.84 -13.15
N HIS A 146 -14.44 -6.71 -13.88
CA HIS A 146 -14.68 -5.48 -14.65
C HIS A 146 -14.98 -4.34 -13.65
N ALA A 147 -14.43 -3.16 -13.92
CA ALA A 147 -14.60 -1.98 -13.09
C ALA A 147 -15.26 -0.84 -13.89
N CYS A 148 -15.98 0.03 -13.20
CA CYS A 148 -16.44 1.28 -13.80
C CYS A 148 -15.23 2.16 -14.16
N VAL A 149 -15.27 2.81 -15.33
CA VAL A 149 -14.22 3.76 -15.74
C VAL A 149 -14.06 4.92 -14.75
N ASN A 150 -15.13 5.29 -14.06
CA ASN A 150 -15.14 6.36 -13.06
C ASN A 150 -14.92 5.84 -11.63
N ASP A 151 -14.45 4.61 -11.45
CA ASP A 151 -14.15 3.99 -10.15
C ASP A 151 -15.34 3.91 -9.19
N CYS A 152 -16.57 3.93 -9.70
CA CYS A 152 -17.78 3.93 -8.88
C CYS A 152 -18.10 2.58 -8.20
N CYS A 153 -17.79 1.49 -8.89
CA CYS A 153 -18.10 0.11 -8.49
C CYS A 153 -17.31 -0.92 -9.31
N LEU A 154 -17.26 -2.15 -8.79
CA LEU A 154 -16.88 -3.35 -9.53
C LEU A 154 -18.14 -4.08 -10.04
N PHE A 155 -18.14 -4.53 -11.29
CA PHE A 155 -19.22 -5.32 -11.89
C PHE A 155 -19.14 -6.77 -11.41
N ARG A 156 -19.37 -6.99 -10.12
CA ARG A 156 -19.40 -8.29 -9.45
C ARG A 156 -20.66 -8.44 -8.61
N LYS A 157 -20.94 -9.67 -8.15
CA LYS A 157 -22.13 -9.99 -7.33
C LYS A 157 -23.40 -9.41 -7.98
N ASN A 158 -24.09 -8.50 -7.31
CA ASN A 158 -25.33 -7.86 -7.76
C ASN A 158 -25.15 -7.07 -9.07
N TYR A 159 -23.95 -6.59 -9.38
CA TYR A 159 -23.65 -5.82 -10.59
C TYR A 159 -23.10 -6.68 -11.74
N LYS A 160 -22.98 -8.00 -11.58
CA LYS A 160 -22.35 -8.90 -12.57
C LYS A 160 -23.05 -8.88 -13.93
N LYS A 161 -24.38 -8.78 -13.94
CA LYS A 161 -25.21 -8.78 -15.15
C LYS A 161 -25.45 -7.38 -15.74
N LEU A 162 -24.97 -6.32 -15.10
CA LEU A 162 -25.17 -4.96 -15.58
C LEU A 162 -24.18 -4.63 -16.71
N ASP A 163 -24.71 -3.97 -17.73
CA ASP A 163 -23.94 -3.41 -18.87
C ASP A 163 -23.50 -1.96 -18.60
N SER A 164 -24.11 -1.29 -17.62
CA SER A 164 -23.82 0.10 -17.26
C SER A 164 -23.70 0.26 -15.74
N CYS A 165 -22.90 1.25 -15.31
CA CYS A 165 -22.70 1.53 -13.90
C CYS A 165 -23.99 2.13 -13.29
N PRO A 166 -24.53 1.57 -12.20
CA PRO A 166 -25.77 2.07 -11.58
C PRO A 166 -25.63 3.46 -10.95
N LYS A 167 -24.40 3.93 -10.70
CA LYS A 167 -24.16 5.26 -10.10
C LYS A 167 -23.96 6.37 -11.12
N CYS A 168 -23.26 6.09 -12.22
CA CYS A 168 -22.88 7.12 -13.18
C CYS A 168 -23.35 6.84 -14.62
N ASN A 169 -24.07 5.74 -14.84
CA ASN A 169 -24.55 5.26 -16.13
C ASN A 169 -23.46 5.03 -17.19
N ALA A 170 -22.18 5.11 -16.82
CA ALA A 170 -21.08 4.80 -17.73
C ALA A 170 -21.14 3.35 -18.18
N SER A 171 -20.91 3.12 -19.47
CA SER A 171 -20.83 1.78 -20.06
C SER A 171 -19.72 0.95 -19.41
N ARG A 172 -19.99 -0.35 -19.24
CA ARG A 172 -19.00 -1.37 -18.87
C ARG A 172 -18.01 -1.64 -20.01
N TRP A 173 -18.48 -1.45 -21.25
CA TRP A 173 -17.82 -1.86 -22.48
C TRP A 173 -17.10 -0.68 -23.15
N LYS A 174 -15.98 -0.97 -23.83
CA LYS A 174 -15.16 0.02 -24.54
C LYS A 174 -15.89 0.53 -25.79
N THR A 175 -15.92 1.85 -25.98
CA THR A 175 -16.49 2.49 -27.17
C THR A 175 -15.39 2.70 -28.22
N ASN A 176 -15.67 2.39 -29.48
CA ASN A 176 -14.78 2.73 -30.57
C ASN A 176 -14.87 4.23 -30.87
N LEU A 177 -13.78 4.98 -30.63
CA LEU A 177 -13.78 6.44 -30.77
C LEU A 177 -14.01 6.92 -32.21
N HIS A 178 -13.74 6.10 -33.22
CA HIS A 178 -13.96 6.47 -34.63
C HIS A 178 -15.38 6.19 -35.15
N ILE A 179 -16.07 5.19 -34.60
CA ILE A 179 -17.37 4.70 -35.11
C ILE A 179 -18.51 5.04 -34.13
N GLY A 180 -18.21 5.35 -32.86
CA GLY A 180 -19.20 5.60 -31.82
C GLY A 180 -19.88 4.35 -31.28
N GLU A 181 -19.62 3.18 -31.88
CA GLU A 181 -20.20 1.90 -31.47
C GLU A 181 -19.56 1.35 -30.19
N ILE A 182 -20.42 0.85 -29.29
CA ILE A 182 -20.01 0.15 -28.08
C ILE A 182 -19.64 -1.28 -28.46
N LYS A 183 -18.36 -1.64 -28.31
CA LYS A 183 -17.89 -3.01 -28.53
C LYS A 183 -18.23 -3.87 -27.31
N LYS A 184 -19.44 -4.45 -27.29
CA LYS A 184 -19.82 -5.45 -26.27
C LYS A 184 -18.83 -6.62 -26.29
N GLY A 185 -18.39 -7.03 -25.11
CA GLY A 185 -17.37 -8.08 -24.93
C GLY A 185 -16.01 -7.56 -24.48
N VAL A 186 -15.65 -6.31 -24.79
CA VAL A 186 -14.37 -5.72 -24.34
C VAL A 186 -14.60 -4.74 -23.19
N PRO A 187 -14.25 -5.08 -21.94
CA PRO A 187 -14.42 -4.19 -20.81
C PRO A 187 -13.52 -2.95 -20.90
N GLN A 188 -14.02 -1.81 -20.43
CA GLN A 188 -13.26 -0.56 -20.43
C GLN A 188 -12.16 -0.53 -19.35
N LYS A 189 -12.40 -1.16 -18.20
CA LYS A 189 -11.45 -1.24 -17.08
C LYS A 189 -11.58 -2.60 -16.40
N VAL A 190 -10.45 -3.25 -16.10
CA VAL A 190 -10.41 -4.60 -15.50
C VAL A 190 -9.44 -4.63 -14.33
N LEU A 191 -9.97 -4.78 -13.12
CA LEU A 191 -9.18 -5.15 -11.94
C LEU A 191 -8.68 -6.59 -12.11
N ARG A 192 -7.38 -6.80 -11.89
CA ARG A 192 -6.81 -8.15 -11.72
C ARG A 192 -6.67 -8.41 -10.23
N TYR A 193 -7.44 -9.36 -9.73
CA TYR A 193 -7.41 -9.77 -8.34
C TYR A 193 -6.74 -11.13 -8.22
N PHE A 194 -5.77 -11.25 -7.31
CA PHE A 194 -5.08 -12.49 -6.99
C PHE A 194 -5.62 -12.98 -5.64
N PRO A 195 -6.50 -14.00 -5.63
CA PRO A 195 -7.09 -14.51 -4.40
C PRO A 195 -6.01 -14.96 -3.43
N ILE A 196 -6.11 -14.53 -2.18
CA ILE A 196 -5.07 -14.83 -1.18
C ILE A 196 -5.26 -16.23 -0.59
N ILE A 197 -6.50 -16.67 -0.39
CA ILE A 197 -6.81 -17.92 0.31
C ILE A 197 -6.12 -19.14 -0.35
N PRO A 198 -6.27 -19.40 -1.67
CA PRO A 198 -5.63 -20.57 -2.29
C PRO A 198 -4.10 -20.51 -2.21
N ARG A 199 -3.53 -19.31 -2.30
CA ARG A 199 -2.08 -19.09 -2.23
C ARG A 199 -1.54 -19.41 -0.83
N LEU A 200 -2.24 -18.96 0.22
CA LEU A 200 -1.87 -19.29 1.59
C LEU A 200 -1.98 -20.79 1.86
N LYS A 201 -3.05 -21.46 1.39
CA LYS A 201 -3.16 -22.93 1.46
C LYS A 201 -1.99 -23.62 0.77
N GLY A 202 -1.59 -23.10 -0.40
CA GLY A 202 -0.43 -23.60 -1.14
C GLY A 202 0.89 -23.48 -0.37
N MET A 203 1.08 -22.42 0.43
CA MET A 203 2.31 -22.24 1.21
C MET A 203 2.48 -23.33 2.29
N PHE A 204 1.40 -23.76 2.95
CA PHE A 204 1.44 -24.84 3.96
C PHE A 204 1.68 -26.24 3.39
N ARG A 205 1.65 -26.39 2.06
CA ARG A 205 1.99 -27.67 1.40
C ARG A 205 3.49 -27.91 1.29
N SER A 206 4.32 -26.86 1.44
CA SER A 206 5.78 -26.99 1.47
C SER A 206 6.26 -27.08 2.91
N LYS A 207 6.95 -28.18 3.26
CA LYS A 207 7.53 -28.37 4.60
C LYS A 207 8.54 -27.30 4.98
N GLU A 208 9.27 -26.76 4.01
CA GLU A 208 10.27 -25.70 4.26
C GLU A 208 9.55 -24.38 4.54
N MET A 209 8.61 -23.99 3.66
CA MET A 209 7.84 -22.76 3.81
C MET A 209 6.99 -22.75 5.09
N ASP A 210 6.37 -23.87 5.44
CA ASP A 210 5.55 -23.99 6.64
C ASP A 210 6.36 -23.72 7.93
N LYS A 211 7.61 -24.19 8.00
CA LYS A 211 8.52 -23.85 9.11
C LYS A 211 8.79 -22.35 9.17
N ASP A 212 9.00 -21.70 8.04
CA ASP A 212 9.25 -20.26 7.97
C ASP A 212 8.01 -19.47 8.39
N LEU A 213 6.80 -19.93 8.02
CA LEU A 213 5.55 -19.30 8.44
C LEU A 213 5.34 -19.33 9.95
N ARG A 214 5.84 -20.34 10.65
CA ARG A 214 5.79 -20.47 12.12
C ARG A 214 6.87 -19.71 12.86
N TRP A 215 7.83 -19.10 12.14
CA TRP A 215 8.95 -18.37 12.76
C TRP A 215 8.48 -17.34 13.78
N HIS A 216 7.36 -16.68 13.52
CA HIS A 216 6.79 -15.67 14.40
C HIS A 216 6.34 -16.21 15.77
N PHE A 217 6.10 -17.52 15.89
CA PHE A 217 5.66 -18.17 17.12
C PHE A 217 6.86 -18.71 17.92
N SER A 218 7.83 -19.31 17.24
CA SER A 218 9.01 -19.93 17.85
C SER A 218 10.11 -18.93 18.22
N ASN A 219 10.18 -17.79 17.53
CA ASN A 219 11.30 -16.85 17.64
C ASN A 219 10.97 -15.59 18.46
N LYS A 220 10.43 -15.78 19.68
CA LYS A 220 10.30 -14.68 20.66
C LYS A 220 11.68 -14.31 21.20
N SER A 221 11.96 -13.02 21.37
CA SER A 221 13.25 -12.58 21.89
C SER A 221 13.54 -13.13 23.27
N SER A 222 14.60 -13.94 23.38
CA SER A 222 15.24 -14.33 24.64
C SER A 222 16.32 -13.34 25.08
N ASP A 223 16.87 -12.61 24.12
CA ASP A 223 18.00 -11.69 24.29
C ASP A 223 17.44 -10.26 24.32
N GLU A 224 18.11 -9.30 24.98
CA GLU A 224 17.66 -7.89 25.13
C GLU A 224 17.41 -7.11 23.81
N LYS A 225 17.49 -7.78 22.65
CA LYS A 225 17.23 -7.30 21.31
C LYS A 225 15.75 -7.44 20.95
N LEU A 226 15.24 -6.57 20.08
CA LEU A 226 13.86 -6.67 19.58
C LEU A 226 13.81 -7.46 18.26
N CYS A 227 12.99 -8.51 18.23
CA CYS A 227 12.60 -9.26 17.04
C CYS A 227 11.35 -8.64 16.41
N HIS A 228 11.55 -7.86 15.34
CA HIS A 228 10.45 -7.33 14.54
C HIS A 228 9.87 -8.43 13.62
N PRO A 229 8.53 -8.53 13.43
CA PRO A 229 7.47 -7.72 14.03
C PRO A 229 6.91 -8.24 15.36
N VAL A 230 7.40 -9.39 15.85
CA VAL A 230 6.80 -10.14 16.98
C VAL A 230 6.82 -9.36 18.29
N ASP A 231 7.89 -8.60 18.55
CA ASP A 231 8.04 -7.82 19.80
C ASP A 231 7.40 -6.42 19.73
N LEU A 232 6.53 -6.18 18.75
CA LEU A 232 5.82 -4.91 18.66
C LEU A 232 4.68 -4.86 19.67
N VAL A 233 4.49 -3.69 20.29
CA VAL A 233 3.36 -3.45 21.22
C VAL A 233 2.01 -3.76 20.58
N THR A 234 1.84 -3.46 19.29
CA THR A 234 0.61 -3.83 18.55
C THR A 234 0.43 -5.35 18.51
N TRP A 235 1.50 -6.11 18.31
CA TRP A 235 1.46 -7.57 18.27
C TRP A 235 1.05 -8.17 19.63
N ASP A 236 1.69 -7.72 20.71
CA ASP A 236 1.38 -8.17 22.07
C ASP A 236 -0.08 -7.88 22.47
N GLN A 237 -0.57 -6.68 22.13
CA GLN A 237 -1.95 -6.32 22.44
C GLN A 237 -2.97 -7.15 21.65
N MET A 238 -2.69 -7.42 20.38
CA MET A 238 -3.56 -8.29 19.58
C MET A 238 -3.53 -9.72 20.10
N ASN A 239 -2.38 -10.21 20.57
CA ASN A 239 -2.28 -11.53 21.19
C ASN A 239 -3.06 -11.62 22.51
N ALA A 240 -2.92 -10.60 23.37
CA ALA A 240 -3.65 -10.53 24.63
C ALA A 240 -5.17 -10.46 24.42
N LYS A 241 -5.60 -9.76 23.36
CA LYS A 241 -7.01 -9.59 23.05
C LYS A 241 -7.63 -10.80 22.33
N TYR A 242 -6.85 -11.48 21.49
CA TYR A 242 -7.30 -12.63 20.71
C TYR A 242 -6.41 -13.86 21.01
N PRO A 243 -6.50 -14.43 22.23
CA PRO A 243 -5.64 -15.53 22.65
C PRO A 243 -5.87 -16.81 21.84
N SER A 244 -7.10 -17.06 21.35
CA SER A 244 -7.40 -18.20 20.48
C SER A 244 -6.71 -18.10 19.12
N PHE A 245 -6.66 -16.89 18.54
CA PHE A 245 -5.92 -16.63 17.31
C PHE A 245 -4.41 -16.74 17.54
N ALA A 246 -3.91 -16.20 18.65
CA ALA A 246 -2.49 -16.18 18.97
C ALA A 246 -1.92 -17.53 19.43
N GLY A 247 -2.76 -18.41 19.98
CA GLY A 247 -2.37 -19.75 20.42
C GLY A 247 -2.14 -20.73 19.28
N GLU A 248 -2.62 -20.42 18.07
CA GLU A 248 -2.38 -21.22 16.87
C GLU A 248 -1.18 -20.65 16.09
N GLU A 249 -0.07 -21.39 16.11
CA GLU A 249 1.22 -20.99 15.52
C GLU A 249 1.20 -20.87 13.99
N ARG A 250 0.20 -21.46 13.34
CA ARG A 250 0.03 -21.42 11.88
C ARG A 250 -0.80 -20.21 11.41
N ASN A 251 -1.39 -19.45 12.32
CA ASN A 251 -2.17 -18.27 11.96
C ASN A 251 -1.27 -17.13 11.46
N LEU A 252 -1.68 -16.49 10.37
CA LEU A 252 -0.85 -15.54 9.64
C LEU A 252 -1.20 -14.09 9.95
N ARG A 253 -0.19 -13.22 9.96
CA ARG A 253 -0.35 -11.77 10.13
C ARG A 253 0.25 -11.07 8.91
N HIS A 254 -0.53 -10.20 8.28
CA HIS A 254 -0.17 -9.52 7.05
C HIS A 254 0.00 -8.01 7.26
N GLY A 255 0.92 -7.43 6.48
CA GLY A 255 0.96 -6.00 6.20
C GLY A 255 0.52 -5.74 4.76
N LEU A 256 -0.26 -4.67 4.53
CA LEU A 256 -0.68 -4.29 3.18
C LEU A 256 0.15 -3.10 2.69
N SER A 257 0.86 -3.28 1.58
CA SER A 257 1.56 -2.19 0.89
C SER A 257 0.80 -1.74 -0.35
N THR A 258 0.85 -0.45 -0.65
CA THR A 258 0.31 0.11 -1.91
C THR A 258 1.34 1.02 -2.55
N ASP A 259 1.70 0.72 -3.80
CA ASP A 259 2.60 1.55 -4.60
C ASP A 259 2.14 1.61 -6.07
N GLY A 260 2.59 2.64 -6.78
CA GLY A 260 2.36 2.81 -8.21
C GLY A 260 3.32 1.95 -9.03
N PHE A 261 2.78 0.98 -9.78
CA PHE A 261 3.55 0.12 -10.67
C PHE A 261 3.46 0.58 -12.13
N ASN A 262 4.60 0.70 -12.83
CA ASN A 262 4.67 1.05 -14.26
C ASN A 262 5.37 -0.06 -15.07
N PRO A 263 4.62 -1.05 -15.60
CA PRO A 263 5.22 -2.23 -16.23
C PRO A 263 5.98 -1.95 -17.53
N PHE A 264 5.66 -0.88 -18.26
CA PHE A 264 6.18 -0.64 -19.61
C PHE A 264 7.33 0.37 -19.68
N ASN A 265 7.88 0.79 -18.53
CA ASN A 265 9.00 1.73 -18.44
C ASN A 265 8.80 3.05 -19.26
N MET A 266 7.56 3.39 -19.63
CA MET A 266 7.23 4.56 -20.47
C MET A 266 7.46 5.90 -19.75
N LYS A 267 7.78 5.85 -18.45
CA LYS A 267 8.22 6.98 -17.64
C LYS A 267 9.36 6.51 -16.76
N ASN A 268 10.39 7.36 -16.67
CA ASN A 268 11.71 7.11 -16.10
C ASN A 268 11.69 7.06 -14.56
N THR A 269 10.91 6.16 -13.97
CA THR A 269 10.87 5.91 -12.53
C THR A 269 11.51 4.55 -12.27
N ARG A 270 12.80 4.56 -11.90
CA ARG A 270 13.46 3.39 -11.33
C ARG A 270 12.78 3.06 -10.01
N TYR A 271 12.14 1.89 -9.96
CA TYR A 271 11.57 1.30 -8.75
C TYR A 271 12.69 1.01 -7.74
N SER A 272 12.44 1.30 -6.47
CA SER A 272 13.31 0.88 -5.37
C SER A 272 12.49 -0.06 -4.49
N CYS A 273 12.76 -1.36 -4.58
CA CYS A 273 12.24 -2.33 -3.63
C CYS A 273 13.11 -2.33 -2.36
N TRP A 274 12.46 -2.62 -1.24
CA TRP A 274 12.98 -2.67 0.13
C TRP A 274 14.04 -3.76 0.35
N PRO A 275 14.93 -3.61 1.35
CA PRO A 275 15.63 -4.73 1.96
C PRO A 275 15.31 -4.81 3.46
N ASP A 276 14.44 -5.75 3.86
CA ASP A 276 14.39 -6.26 5.23
C ASP A 276 13.70 -7.63 5.25
N LEU A 277 13.88 -8.45 6.29
CA LEU A 277 13.43 -9.87 6.33
C LEU A 277 11.93 -10.06 5.97
N CYS A 278 11.05 -9.15 6.41
CA CYS A 278 9.60 -9.18 6.09
C CYS A 278 9.27 -8.76 4.66
N MET A 279 10.18 -8.06 3.98
CA MET A 279 10.02 -7.54 2.61
C MET A 279 11.01 -8.20 1.64
N LYS A 280 11.57 -9.36 2.02
CA LYS A 280 12.23 -10.26 1.07
C LYS A 280 11.25 -10.57 -0.05
N LYS A 281 11.79 -10.76 -1.26
CA LYS A 281 10.98 -11.04 -2.44
C LYS A 281 10.07 -12.26 -2.24
N GLU A 282 10.53 -13.25 -1.46
CA GLU A 282 9.77 -14.44 -1.12
C GLU A 282 8.54 -14.17 -0.22
N ASN A 283 8.55 -13.06 0.53
CA ASN A 283 7.52 -12.70 1.53
C ASN A 283 6.52 -11.65 1.02
N ILE A 284 6.70 -11.16 -0.21
CA ILE A 284 5.81 -10.18 -0.84
C ILE A 284 4.87 -10.90 -1.80
N MET A 285 3.58 -10.66 -1.62
CA MET A 285 2.52 -11.24 -2.44
C MET A 285 1.75 -10.14 -3.17
N LEU A 286 1.72 -10.18 -4.50
CA LEU A 286 0.87 -9.29 -5.29
C LEU A 286 -0.59 -9.72 -5.15
N THR A 287 -1.45 -8.90 -4.55
CA THR A 287 -2.87 -9.22 -4.31
C THR A 287 -3.81 -8.55 -5.31
N LEU A 288 -3.47 -7.34 -5.77
CA LEU A 288 -4.34 -6.50 -6.60
C LEU A 288 -3.51 -5.74 -7.63
N LEU A 289 -4.03 -5.66 -8.85
CA LEU A 289 -3.56 -4.70 -9.83
C LEU A 289 -4.72 -3.90 -10.42
N ILE A 290 -4.65 -2.59 -10.20
CA ILE A 290 -5.65 -1.62 -10.63
C ILE A 290 -5.12 -0.92 -11.89
N PRO A 291 -5.75 -1.11 -13.07
CA PRO A 291 -5.27 -0.45 -14.28
C PRO A 291 -5.66 1.03 -14.30
N GLY A 292 -4.88 1.83 -15.04
CA GLY A 292 -5.25 3.20 -15.40
C GLY A 292 -4.08 4.17 -15.35
N PRO A 293 -4.14 5.26 -16.14
CA PRO A 293 -3.07 6.27 -16.15
C PRO A 293 -3.02 7.12 -14.86
N GLN A 294 -4.05 7.02 -14.01
CA GLN A 294 -4.21 7.80 -12.79
C GLN A 294 -4.52 6.88 -11.62
N GLN A 295 -3.95 7.19 -10.46
CA GLN A 295 -4.27 6.51 -9.22
C GLN A 295 -5.75 6.70 -8.84
N PRO A 296 -6.42 5.68 -8.27
CA PRO A 296 -7.84 5.76 -7.91
C PRO A 296 -8.12 6.71 -6.72
N GLY A 297 -7.08 7.18 -6.02
CA GLY A 297 -7.21 8.04 -4.85
C GLY A 297 -8.06 7.38 -3.77
N ASN A 298 -9.09 8.08 -3.27
CA ASN A 298 -10.01 7.54 -2.27
C ASN A 298 -10.85 6.36 -2.80
N ASN A 299 -11.04 6.24 -4.12
CA ASN A 299 -11.81 5.15 -4.71
C ASN A 299 -11.08 3.81 -4.66
N ILE A 300 -9.84 3.76 -4.13
CA ILE A 300 -9.09 2.52 -3.91
C ILE A 300 -9.89 1.46 -3.13
N ASP A 301 -10.79 1.88 -2.24
CA ASP A 301 -11.65 0.98 -1.45
C ASP A 301 -12.58 0.14 -2.32
N VAL A 302 -13.00 0.66 -3.48
CA VAL A 302 -13.80 -0.11 -4.44
C VAL A 302 -12.99 -1.30 -4.95
N TYR A 303 -11.69 -1.14 -5.12
CA TYR A 303 -10.79 -2.19 -5.60
C TYR A 303 -10.31 -3.14 -4.51
N LEU A 304 -10.19 -2.66 -3.26
CA LEU A 304 -9.82 -3.48 -2.10
C LEU A 304 -10.96 -4.42 -1.66
N GLU A 305 -12.18 -4.20 -2.15
CA GLU A 305 -13.35 -4.93 -1.71
C GLU A 305 -13.26 -6.48 -1.85
N PRO A 306 -12.64 -7.10 -2.87
CA PRO A 306 -12.44 -8.56 -2.89
C PRO A 306 -11.44 -9.01 -1.81
N LEU A 307 -10.33 -8.29 -1.63
CA LEU A 307 -9.31 -8.62 -0.64
C LEU A 307 -9.85 -8.56 0.79
N ILE A 308 -10.67 -7.56 1.09
CA ILE A 308 -11.30 -7.42 2.40
C ILE A 308 -12.31 -8.54 2.66
N GLU A 309 -13.00 -9.04 1.63
CA GLU A 309 -13.89 -10.20 1.76
C GLU A 309 -13.11 -11.47 2.10
N ASP A 310 -11.99 -11.74 1.43
CA ASP A 310 -11.13 -12.89 1.75
C ASP A 310 -10.57 -12.78 3.18
N LEU A 311 -10.14 -11.58 3.60
CA LEU A 311 -9.64 -11.34 4.96
C LEU A 311 -10.73 -11.48 6.03
N CYS A 312 -11.97 -11.06 5.74
CA CYS A 312 -13.12 -11.31 6.62
C CYS A 312 -13.39 -12.81 6.74
N HIS A 313 -13.43 -13.56 5.62
CA HIS A 313 -13.63 -15.02 5.64
C HIS A 313 -12.55 -15.74 6.44
N LEU A 314 -11.27 -15.40 6.21
CA LEU A 314 -10.14 -15.97 6.97
C LEU A 314 -10.22 -15.65 8.47
N TRP A 315 -10.75 -14.49 8.85
CA TRP A 315 -10.86 -14.11 10.25
C TRP A 315 -12.05 -14.79 10.95
N ASP A 316 -13.24 -14.64 10.37
CA ASP A 316 -14.50 -15.06 10.98
C ASP A 316 -14.64 -16.58 10.94
N ASN A 317 -14.49 -17.17 9.75
CA ASN A 317 -14.73 -18.58 9.51
C ASN A 317 -13.44 -19.40 9.60
N GLY A 318 -12.34 -18.87 9.04
CA GLY A 318 -11.15 -19.65 8.76
C GLY A 318 -11.30 -20.52 7.52
N GLU A 319 -10.20 -21.12 7.07
CA GLU A 319 -10.16 -21.98 5.90
C GLU A 319 -9.43 -23.30 6.22
N LEU A 320 -10.11 -24.43 6.03
CA LEU A 320 -9.52 -25.75 6.27
C LEU A 320 -8.30 -25.95 5.37
N THR A 321 -7.14 -26.13 5.99
CA THR A 321 -5.84 -26.19 5.33
C THR A 321 -5.04 -27.38 5.83
N TYR A 322 -4.43 -28.12 4.91
CA TYR A 322 -3.50 -29.20 5.23
C TYR A 322 -2.08 -28.64 5.41
N ASP A 323 -1.45 -29.04 6.50
CA ASP A 323 -0.11 -28.64 6.89
C ASP A 323 0.84 -29.82 6.65
N ALA A 324 1.81 -29.62 5.75
CA ALA A 324 2.73 -30.65 5.33
C ALA A 324 3.83 -30.95 6.35
N TYR A 325 4.10 -30.04 7.29
CA TYR A 325 5.12 -30.20 8.31
C TYR A 325 4.63 -31.12 9.44
N SER A 326 3.49 -30.81 10.05
CA SER A 326 2.87 -31.62 11.11
C SER A 326 2.00 -32.76 10.58
N LYS A 327 1.66 -32.75 9.27
CA LYS A 327 0.75 -33.71 8.62
C LYS A 327 -0.64 -33.71 9.27
N SER A 328 -1.14 -32.53 9.62
CA SER A 328 -2.47 -32.35 10.20
C SER A 328 -3.24 -31.29 9.42
N THR A 329 -4.56 -31.30 9.57
CA THR A 329 -5.43 -30.23 9.08
C THR A 329 -5.72 -29.23 10.19
N PHE A 330 -5.91 -27.97 9.81
CA PHE A 330 -6.26 -26.89 10.73
C PHE A 330 -7.07 -25.81 10.02
N ASP A 331 -7.77 -24.99 10.81
CA ASP A 331 -8.48 -23.83 10.28
C ASP A 331 -7.53 -22.64 10.21
N LEU A 332 -7.06 -22.35 8.99
CA LEU A 332 -6.17 -21.23 8.74
C LEU A 332 -6.93 -19.91 8.93
N LYS A 333 -6.44 -19.09 9.86
CA LYS A 333 -6.88 -17.71 10.02
C LYS A 333 -5.77 -16.71 9.69
N ALA A 334 -6.19 -15.53 9.25
CA ALA A 334 -5.27 -14.44 8.96
C ALA A 334 -5.76 -13.09 9.48
N MET A 335 -4.83 -12.22 9.85
CA MET A 335 -5.09 -10.87 10.34
C MET A 335 -4.28 -9.83 9.56
N LEU A 336 -4.89 -8.71 9.18
CA LEU A 336 -4.19 -7.55 8.64
C LEU A 336 -3.80 -6.59 9.78
N LEU A 337 -2.52 -6.47 10.08
CA LEU A 337 -2.06 -5.64 11.22
C LEU A 337 -1.95 -4.15 10.87
N TRP A 338 -1.48 -3.83 9.66
CA TRP A 338 -1.28 -2.44 9.25
C TRP A 338 -1.15 -2.31 7.74
N THR A 339 -1.26 -1.07 7.27
CA THR A 339 -0.83 -0.70 5.93
C THR A 339 0.54 -0.01 5.98
N ILE A 340 1.34 -0.14 4.93
CA ILE A 340 2.59 0.60 4.73
C ILE A 340 2.46 1.35 3.40
N SER A 341 2.64 2.66 3.43
CA SER A 341 2.38 3.49 2.25
C SER A 341 3.10 4.84 2.34
N ASP A 342 3.34 5.48 1.20
CA ASP A 342 3.77 6.87 1.19
C ASP A 342 2.69 7.80 1.81
N PHE A 343 3.05 9.05 2.11
CA PHE A 343 2.15 9.96 2.82
C PHE A 343 0.84 10.28 2.05
N PRO A 344 0.86 10.47 0.72
CA PRO A 344 -0.36 10.55 -0.08
C PRO A 344 -1.25 9.31 -0.04
N ALA A 345 -0.68 8.11 -0.23
CA ALA A 345 -1.43 6.86 -0.24
C ALA A 345 -1.96 6.51 1.16
N TYR A 346 -1.25 6.86 2.23
CA TYR A 346 -1.77 6.84 3.60
C TYR A 346 -3.13 7.55 3.66
N GLY A 347 -3.19 8.78 3.13
CA GLY A 347 -4.42 9.58 3.13
C GLY A 347 -5.55 8.91 2.36
N ASN A 348 -5.23 8.27 1.23
CA ASN A 348 -6.19 7.53 0.42
C ASN A 348 -6.69 6.27 1.14
N LEU A 349 -5.83 5.52 1.84
CA LEU A 349 -6.19 4.30 2.56
C LEU A 349 -6.98 4.60 3.84
N ALA A 350 -6.51 5.54 4.64
CA ALA A 350 -7.18 6.00 5.85
C ALA A 350 -8.48 6.78 5.55
N GLY A 351 -8.57 7.40 4.37
CA GLY A 351 -9.70 8.24 3.99
C GLY A 351 -9.65 9.66 4.56
N CYS A 352 -8.47 10.16 4.93
CA CYS A 352 -8.30 11.48 5.53
C CYS A 352 -7.62 12.50 4.61
N LYS A 353 -7.71 13.77 4.97
CA LYS A 353 -6.88 14.83 4.37
C LYS A 353 -5.43 14.67 4.84
N VAL A 354 -4.51 14.77 3.88
CA VAL A 354 -3.05 14.81 4.10
C VAL A 354 -2.45 16.12 3.57
N LYS A 355 -3.31 17.10 3.31
CA LYS A 355 -2.94 18.43 2.78
C LYS A 355 -3.88 19.50 3.29
N GLY A 356 -3.43 20.75 3.24
CA GLY A 356 -4.21 21.90 3.69
C GLY A 356 -4.08 22.13 5.19
N LYS A 357 -5.08 22.75 5.80
CA LYS A 357 -5.04 23.08 7.23
C LYS A 357 -4.95 21.84 8.15
N MET A 358 -5.63 20.77 7.79
CA MET A 358 -5.68 19.50 8.52
C MET A 358 -4.84 18.43 7.82
N GLY A 359 -3.59 18.77 7.49
CA GLY A 359 -2.73 17.86 6.74
C GLY A 359 -2.09 16.75 7.55
N CYS A 360 -2.13 16.81 8.88
CA CYS A 360 -1.62 15.74 9.73
C CYS A 360 -2.75 14.72 10.01
N PRO A 361 -2.61 13.45 9.57
CA PRO A 361 -3.64 12.43 9.76
C PRO A 361 -3.85 12.06 11.24
N LEU A 362 -2.83 12.29 12.08
CA LEU A 362 -2.88 12.00 13.51
C LEU A 362 -3.47 13.15 14.33
N CYS A 363 -3.15 14.41 13.98
CA CYS A 363 -3.62 15.57 14.73
C CYS A 363 -5.02 16.03 14.30
N GLY A 364 -5.43 15.76 13.06
CA GLY A 364 -6.76 16.10 12.55
C GLY A 364 -7.06 17.59 12.64
N LYS A 365 -8.20 17.97 13.24
CA LYS A 365 -8.56 19.39 13.48
C LYS A 365 -7.53 20.14 14.32
N ASN A 366 -6.78 19.44 15.18
CA ASN A 366 -5.76 20.03 16.04
C ASN A 366 -4.42 20.25 15.32
N THR A 367 -4.40 20.18 13.99
CA THR A 367 -3.20 20.47 13.21
C THR A 367 -2.97 21.98 13.19
N ASP A 368 -1.94 22.46 13.90
CA ASP A 368 -1.54 23.85 13.78
C ASP A 368 -0.88 24.07 12.42
N SER A 369 -1.62 24.73 11.54
CA SER A 369 -1.19 25.03 10.19
C SER A 369 -1.21 26.52 9.95
N MET A 370 -0.26 26.99 9.16
CA MET A 370 -0.22 28.36 8.71
C MET A 370 0.04 28.41 7.21
N TRP A 371 -0.54 29.41 6.54
CA TRP A 371 -0.32 29.64 5.13
C TRP A 371 0.82 30.64 4.94
N LEU A 372 1.86 30.22 4.22
CA LEU A 372 2.96 31.09 3.82
C LEU A 372 2.58 31.90 2.58
N LYS A 373 2.65 33.23 2.68
CA LYS A 373 2.17 34.18 1.66
C LYS A 373 2.96 34.07 0.36
N PHE A 374 4.30 33.99 0.44
CA PHE A 374 5.17 33.98 -0.73
C PHE A 374 5.36 32.58 -1.28
N SER A 375 5.59 31.59 -0.42
CA SER A 375 5.75 30.19 -0.84
C SER A 375 4.44 29.54 -1.29
N ARG A 376 3.28 30.12 -0.93
CA ARG A 376 1.92 29.62 -1.25
C ARG A 376 1.73 28.16 -0.80
N LYS A 377 2.11 27.88 0.45
CA LYS A 377 2.05 26.54 1.03
C LYS A 377 1.56 26.58 2.47
N HIS A 378 0.87 25.53 2.89
CA HIS A 378 0.65 25.27 4.31
C HIS A 378 1.92 24.69 4.91
N VAL A 379 2.32 25.22 6.07
CA VAL A 379 3.40 24.67 6.90
C VAL A 379 2.88 24.39 8.31
N TYR A 380 3.54 23.47 9.00
CA TYR A 380 3.12 22.96 10.31
C TYR A 380 4.25 23.24 11.31
N MET A 381 4.12 24.32 12.08
CA MET A 381 5.20 24.83 12.93
C MET A 381 5.14 24.29 14.37
N CYS A 382 4.14 23.50 14.73
CA CYS A 382 3.91 22.99 16.09
C CYS A 382 4.74 21.77 16.50
N HIS A 383 5.88 21.51 15.84
CA HIS A 383 6.72 20.35 16.15
C HIS A 383 7.27 20.40 17.60
N ILE A 384 7.40 21.60 18.16
CA ILE A 384 7.92 21.86 19.51
C ILE A 384 6.93 21.43 20.61
N LYS A 385 5.62 21.36 20.32
CA LYS A 385 4.59 20.86 21.27
C LYS A 385 4.86 19.44 21.76
N GLY A 386 5.67 18.67 21.01
CA GLY A 386 6.10 17.32 21.37
C GLY A 386 7.25 17.26 22.38
N LEU A 387 8.01 18.34 22.58
CA LEU A 387 9.13 18.37 23.52
C LEU A 387 8.63 18.45 24.98
N PRO A 388 9.41 18.07 25.99
CA PRO A 388 9.05 18.26 27.40
C PRO A 388 8.69 19.72 27.71
N PRO A 389 7.74 20.02 28.61
CA PRO A 389 7.36 21.40 28.97
C PRO A 389 8.54 22.27 29.43
N THR A 390 9.56 21.68 30.04
CA THR A 390 10.77 22.33 30.52
C THR A 390 11.85 22.52 29.44
N HIS A 391 11.63 22.03 28.22
CA HIS A 391 12.64 22.05 27.18
C HIS A 391 12.92 23.47 26.68
N HIS A 392 14.18 23.91 26.70
CA HIS A 392 14.60 25.28 26.38
C HIS A 392 14.12 25.81 25.01
N PHE A 393 13.95 24.94 24.00
CA PHE A 393 13.45 25.34 22.67
C PHE A 393 12.01 25.86 22.68
N ARG A 394 11.20 25.51 23.69
CA ARG A 394 9.85 26.06 23.86
C ARG A 394 9.84 27.57 24.08
N MET A 395 10.94 28.14 24.57
CA MET A 395 11.06 29.59 24.82
C MET A 395 11.79 30.33 23.70
N LYS A 396 12.37 29.64 22.70
CA LYS A 396 13.16 30.24 21.62
C LYS A 396 12.29 30.81 20.48
N LYS A 397 11.51 31.85 20.78
CA LYS A 397 10.57 32.51 19.84
C LYS A 397 11.16 32.80 18.46
N SER A 398 12.33 33.43 18.41
CA SER A 398 12.96 33.92 17.18
C SER A 398 13.48 32.82 16.24
N TRP A 399 13.62 31.58 16.75
CA TRP A 399 14.10 30.44 15.97
C TRP A 399 12.96 29.68 15.29
N PHE A 400 11.73 29.84 15.79
CA PHE A 400 10.58 29.04 15.41
C PHE A 400 9.44 29.90 14.88
N ASP A 401 8.26 29.95 15.52
CA ASP A 401 7.05 30.63 15.02
C ASP A 401 6.80 32.02 15.64
N GLY A 402 7.81 32.58 16.34
CA GLY A 402 7.70 33.86 17.03
C GLY A 402 6.97 33.79 18.37
N LYS A 403 6.48 32.62 18.79
CA LYS A 403 5.71 32.43 20.04
C LYS A 403 6.45 31.52 21.02
N ALA A 404 6.13 31.67 22.30
CA ALA A 404 6.54 30.71 23.32
C ALA A 404 5.53 29.56 23.33
N GLU A 405 6.02 28.32 23.36
CA GLU A 405 5.19 27.12 23.23
C GLU A 405 4.84 26.50 24.60
N ASN A 406 3.67 26.86 25.11
CA ASN A 406 3.10 26.34 26.36
C ASN A 406 2.14 25.15 26.14
N GLY A 407 1.74 24.89 24.91
CA GLY A 407 0.80 23.84 24.54
C GLY A 407 1.40 22.44 24.70
N ARG A 408 0.50 21.46 24.83
CA ARG A 408 0.83 20.04 24.79
C ARG A 408 0.27 19.43 23.52
N LYS A 409 0.96 18.43 23.00
CA LYS A 409 0.44 17.59 21.93
C LYS A 409 -0.87 16.94 22.41
N ARG A 410 -1.98 17.17 21.69
CA ARG A 410 -3.27 16.55 22.02
C ARG A 410 -3.23 15.04 21.74
N ARG A 411 -4.12 14.30 22.42
CA ARG A 411 -4.28 12.86 22.27
C ARG A 411 -4.60 12.50 20.82
N ILE A 412 -3.93 11.47 20.31
CA ILE A 412 -4.20 10.89 19.00
C ILE A 412 -5.48 10.06 19.12
N LEU A 413 -6.37 10.17 18.13
CA LEU A 413 -7.62 9.42 18.13
C LEU A 413 -7.35 7.91 17.99
N SER A 414 -7.99 7.13 18.85
CA SER A 414 -8.01 5.67 18.78
C SER A 414 -8.81 5.19 17.56
N GLY A 415 -8.65 3.93 17.20
CA GLY A 415 -9.44 3.36 16.10
C GLY A 415 -10.93 3.33 16.41
N GLN A 416 -11.27 3.10 17.67
CA GLN A 416 -12.65 3.14 18.16
C GLN A 416 -13.26 4.54 18.02
N GLU A 417 -12.55 5.58 18.47
CA GLU A 417 -13.02 6.97 18.34
C GLU A 417 -13.24 7.34 16.87
N ILE A 418 -12.32 6.94 15.98
CA ILE A 418 -12.46 7.16 14.54
C ILE A 418 -13.66 6.39 13.97
N TYR A 419 -13.85 5.14 14.38
CA TYR A 419 -14.97 4.32 13.93
C TYR A 419 -16.31 4.95 14.32
N GLN A 420 -16.43 5.43 15.57
CA GLN A 420 -17.66 6.10 16.03
C GLN A 420 -17.91 7.40 15.26
N ASN A 421 -16.89 8.25 15.11
CA ASN A 421 -17.00 9.48 14.32
C ASN A 421 -17.47 9.19 12.88
N LEU A 422 -17.03 8.07 12.29
CA LEU A 422 -17.36 7.70 10.92
C LEU A 422 -18.50 6.69 10.81
N LYS A 423 -19.19 6.35 11.89
CA LYS A 423 -20.19 5.27 11.91
C LYS A 423 -21.28 5.51 10.86
N ASN A 424 -21.78 6.74 10.80
CA ASN A 424 -22.83 7.20 9.89
C ASN A 424 -22.30 7.85 8.59
N PHE A 425 -20.98 7.84 8.37
CA PHE A 425 -20.39 8.46 7.19
C PHE A 425 -20.75 7.66 5.92
N LYS A 426 -21.46 8.30 4.99
CA LYS A 426 -21.85 7.68 3.70
C LYS A 426 -20.77 7.91 2.65
N ASN A 427 -20.13 6.82 2.20
CA ASN A 427 -19.13 6.89 1.14
C ASN A 427 -19.77 7.10 -0.24
N ASN A 428 -19.34 8.15 -0.95
CA ASN A 428 -19.71 8.38 -2.34
C ASN A 428 -18.50 8.21 -3.26
N PHE A 429 -18.34 7.00 -3.81
CA PHE A 429 -17.26 6.67 -4.75
C PHE A 429 -17.62 7.02 -6.19
N GLY A 430 -16.65 7.56 -6.91
CA GLY A 430 -16.78 8.01 -8.29
C GLY A 430 -15.90 9.21 -8.61
N THR A 431 -15.38 9.30 -9.84
CA THR A 431 -14.58 10.46 -10.30
C THR A 431 -15.41 11.54 -11.01
N LEU A 432 -16.66 11.24 -11.37
CA LEU A 432 -17.59 12.23 -11.94
C LEU A 432 -17.99 13.25 -10.86
N LYS A 433 -17.47 14.47 -11.00
CA LYS A 433 -17.99 15.62 -10.28
C LYS A 433 -19.36 15.94 -10.85
N GLN A 434 -20.43 15.70 -10.09
CA GLN A 434 -21.65 16.46 -10.33
C GLN A 434 -21.25 17.94 -10.31
N SER A 435 -21.55 18.66 -11.39
CA SER A 435 -21.30 20.10 -11.50
C SER A 435 -21.74 20.77 -10.20
N ALA A 436 -20.79 21.37 -9.47
CA ALA A 436 -21.06 21.94 -8.17
C ALA A 436 -22.17 22.99 -8.28
N SER A 437 -23.35 22.68 -7.74
CA SER A 437 -24.26 23.71 -7.27
C SER A 437 -23.46 24.58 -6.30
N LYS A 438 -23.34 25.87 -6.61
CA LYS A 438 -22.62 26.86 -5.80
C LYS A 438 -23.08 26.70 -4.34
N ARG A 439 -22.20 26.26 -3.45
CA ARG A 439 -22.43 26.33 -2.00
C ARG A 439 -22.82 27.77 -1.68
N LYS A 440 -24.05 27.98 -1.21
CA LYS A 440 -24.51 29.25 -0.64
C LYS A 440 -23.54 29.61 0.48
N ARG A 441 -22.82 30.71 0.31
CA ARG A 441 -21.95 31.28 1.33
C ARG A 441 -22.87 31.97 2.32
N THR A 442 -23.11 31.36 3.48
CA THR A 442 -23.76 32.07 4.60
C THR A 442 -22.79 33.16 5.02
N VAL A 443 -23.16 34.40 4.76
CA VAL A 443 -22.46 35.59 5.25
C VAL A 443 -22.97 35.77 6.67
N ASN A 444 -22.12 35.54 7.68
CA ASN A 444 -22.41 36.00 9.03
C ASN A 444 -22.16 37.51 9.03
N ILE A 445 -23.25 38.27 9.08
CA ILE A 445 -23.24 39.68 9.47
C ILE A 445 -23.34 39.66 11.00
N GLU A 446 -22.33 40.23 11.65
CA GLU A 446 -22.36 40.56 13.08
C GLU A 446 -23.45 41.62 13.30
N ALA A 447 -24.43 41.32 14.15
CA ALA A 447 -25.35 42.31 14.70
C ALA A 447 -25.63 41.95 16.16
N ASP A 448 -25.24 42.88 17.04
CA ASP A 448 -25.64 42.99 18.44
C ASP A 448 -27.17 43.02 18.59
N SER A 449 -27.68 42.30 19.59
CA SER A 449 -28.73 42.81 20.48
C SER A 449 -29.02 41.80 21.61
N ASP A 450 -28.90 42.28 22.85
CA ASP A 450 -29.39 41.68 24.09
C ASP A 450 -30.89 41.33 24.06
N SER A 451 -31.27 40.22 24.70
CA SER A 451 -32.42 40.15 25.64
C SER A 451 -32.61 38.74 26.22
N ASP A 452 -32.45 38.65 27.54
CA ASP A 452 -33.14 37.87 28.58
C ASP A 452 -33.74 36.47 28.36
N ASP A 453 -33.39 35.63 29.35
CA ASP A 453 -33.97 34.38 29.85
C ASP A 453 -35.43 34.06 29.50
N GLN A 454 -35.67 32.81 29.10
CA GLN A 454 -36.61 31.92 29.80
C GLN A 454 -36.40 30.45 29.44
N SER A 455 -36.27 29.64 30.49
CA SER A 455 -36.14 28.18 30.51
C SER A 455 -37.41 27.47 30.06
N SER A 456 -37.26 26.43 29.23
CA SER A 456 -38.23 25.33 29.16
C SER A 456 -37.48 24.01 28.97
N GLU A 457 -37.53 23.17 29.99
CA GLU A 457 -37.04 21.79 30.00
C GLU A 457 -37.85 20.95 29.01
N SER A 458 -37.16 20.32 28.06
CA SER A 458 -37.70 19.22 27.26
C SER A 458 -36.58 18.26 26.89
N GLU A 459 -36.62 17.11 27.56
CA GLU A 459 -36.10 15.78 27.19
C GLU A 459 -34.80 15.74 26.38
N GLU A 460 -33.71 15.45 27.09
CA GLU A 460 -32.38 15.14 26.55
C GLU A 460 -32.43 13.83 25.76
N ASP A 461 -32.80 13.92 24.47
CA ASP A 461 -32.27 12.98 23.49
C ASP A 461 -30.75 13.21 23.45
N GLU A 462 -29.95 12.23 23.89
CA GLU A 462 -28.50 12.17 23.70
C GLU A 462 -28.16 12.18 22.18
N GLN A 463 -28.31 13.32 21.54
CA GLN A 463 -27.71 13.58 20.24
C GLN A 463 -26.22 13.80 20.52
N ASP A 464 -25.44 12.73 20.36
CA ASP A 464 -23.99 12.79 20.20
C ASP A 464 -23.65 14.04 19.37
N GLN A 465 -23.13 15.10 20.01
CA GLN A 465 -22.76 16.33 19.31
C GLN A 465 -21.65 15.98 18.32
N VAL A 466 -22.03 15.83 17.06
CA VAL A 466 -21.11 15.45 16.01
C VAL A 466 -20.17 16.62 15.75
N ASP A 467 -18.89 16.41 16.02
CA ASP A 467 -17.82 17.38 15.77
C ASP A 467 -17.64 17.61 14.25
N GLU A 468 -18.39 18.56 13.70
CA GLU A 468 -18.41 18.84 12.26
C GLU A 468 -17.04 19.22 11.70
N GLU A 469 -16.21 19.92 12.49
CA GLU A 469 -14.88 20.31 12.07
C GLU A 469 -13.99 19.08 11.89
N GLU A 470 -14.03 18.15 12.85
CA GLU A 470 -13.30 16.88 12.79
C GLU A 470 -13.82 15.99 11.66
N LEU A 471 -15.15 15.89 11.49
CA LEU A 471 -15.74 15.18 10.36
C LEU A 471 -15.26 15.72 9.02
N SER A 472 -15.10 17.04 8.90
CA SER A 472 -14.69 17.67 7.65
C SER A 472 -13.34 17.18 7.14
N ARG A 473 -12.45 16.65 8.00
CA ARG A 473 -11.14 16.13 7.58
C ARG A 473 -11.22 14.80 6.84
N TRP A 474 -12.30 14.06 7.06
CA TRP A 474 -12.50 12.76 6.44
C TRP A 474 -13.14 12.92 5.06
N LYS A 475 -12.73 12.06 4.15
CA LYS A 475 -13.23 12.00 2.77
C LYS A 475 -14.00 10.72 2.49
N LYS A 476 -13.81 9.70 3.34
CA LYS A 476 -14.52 8.42 3.34
C LYS A 476 -14.32 7.73 4.69
N LYS A 477 -15.21 6.80 5.01
CA LYS A 477 -14.96 5.70 5.95
C LYS A 477 -14.13 4.64 5.25
N SER A 478 -12.93 4.37 5.76
CA SER A 478 -12.03 3.36 5.19
C SER A 478 -12.68 1.97 5.18
N ILE A 479 -12.51 1.23 4.08
CA ILE A 479 -13.02 -0.16 3.96
C ILE A 479 -12.44 -1.11 5.01
N PHE A 480 -11.26 -0.82 5.56
CA PHE A 480 -10.64 -1.66 6.59
C PHE A 480 -11.48 -1.76 7.86
N PHE A 481 -12.37 -0.80 8.14
CA PHE A 481 -13.33 -0.89 9.24
C PHE A 481 -14.41 -1.98 9.05
N LYS A 482 -14.41 -2.70 7.91
CA LYS A 482 -15.16 -3.96 7.77
C LYS A 482 -14.49 -5.13 8.51
N LEU A 483 -13.18 -5.07 8.74
CA LEU A 483 -12.47 -6.07 9.53
C LEU A 483 -12.79 -5.82 11.01
N PRO A 484 -13.35 -6.80 11.76
CA PRO A 484 -13.88 -6.59 13.11
C PRO A 484 -12.85 -6.01 14.10
N TYR A 485 -11.60 -6.44 13.98
CA TYR A 485 -10.49 -6.06 14.84
C TYR A 485 -9.81 -4.74 14.45
N TRP A 486 -10.13 -4.15 13.30
CA TRP A 486 -9.37 -3.01 12.77
C TRP A 486 -9.44 -1.75 13.65
N GLN A 487 -10.59 -1.51 14.28
CA GLN A 487 -10.79 -0.39 15.20
C GLN A 487 -9.96 -0.52 16.49
N GLU A 488 -9.44 -1.70 16.77
CA GLU A 488 -8.75 -2.05 18.00
C GLU A 488 -7.23 -1.91 17.89
N LEU A 489 -6.71 -1.96 16.65
CA LEU A 489 -5.30 -1.75 16.35
C LEU A 489 -4.84 -0.36 16.78
N LEU A 490 -3.76 -0.26 17.53
CA LEU A 490 -3.15 1.04 17.89
C LEU A 490 -2.62 1.78 16.67
N VAL A 491 -1.88 1.07 15.81
CA VAL A 491 -1.21 1.62 14.64
C VAL A 491 -1.73 0.89 13.40
N ARG A 492 -2.65 1.54 12.69
CA ARG A 492 -3.32 0.98 11.49
C ARG A 492 -2.57 1.28 10.19
N HIS A 493 -1.91 2.43 10.15
CA HIS A 493 -1.28 2.95 8.94
C HIS A 493 0.13 3.43 9.28
N ASN A 494 1.12 2.84 8.62
CA ASN A 494 2.53 3.16 8.72
C ASN A 494 2.98 3.90 7.47
N LEU A 495 3.96 4.80 7.66
CA LEU A 495 4.57 5.51 6.55
C LEU A 495 5.74 4.70 6.01
N ASP A 496 5.88 4.72 4.68
CA ASP A 496 7.09 4.28 4.00
C ASP A 496 8.25 5.23 4.37
N VAL A 497 9.08 4.78 5.30
CA VAL A 497 10.21 5.54 5.81
C VAL A 497 11.26 5.76 4.72
N MET A 498 11.51 4.80 3.83
CA MET A 498 12.51 4.96 2.77
C MET A 498 12.15 6.10 1.80
N HIS A 499 10.89 6.17 1.38
CA HIS A 499 10.45 7.25 0.49
C HIS A 499 10.54 8.62 1.19
N VAL A 500 10.17 8.67 2.48
CA VAL A 500 10.25 9.89 3.29
C VAL A 500 11.71 10.30 3.51
N GLU A 501 12.57 9.39 3.94
CA GLU A 501 13.99 9.63 4.21
C GLU A 501 14.73 10.08 2.97
N ARG A 502 14.56 9.38 1.83
CA ARG A 502 15.18 9.80 0.57
C ARG A 502 14.80 11.23 0.20
N ASN A 503 13.53 11.58 0.34
CA ASN A 503 13.04 12.93 0.03
C ASN A 503 13.54 14.00 1.02
N VAL A 504 13.58 13.67 2.31
CA VAL A 504 14.06 14.56 3.38
C VAL A 504 15.57 14.76 3.26
N ALA A 505 16.34 13.68 3.15
CA ALA A 505 17.79 13.71 2.97
C ALA A 505 18.18 14.49 1.72
N ALA A 506 17.53 14.22 0.57
CA ALA A 506 17.76 15.01 -0.65
C ALA A 506 17.47 16.50 -0.45
N SER A 507 16.43 16.85 0.32
CA SER A 507 16.09 18.24 0.63
C SER A 507 17.14 18.89 1.56
N ILE A 508 17.62 18.18 2.58
CA ILE A 508 18.65 18.66 3.51
C ILE A 508 19.97 18.87 2.76
N ILE A 509 20.43 17.86 2.01
CA ILE A 509 21.65 17.93 1.21
C ILE A 509 21.57 19.09 0.21
N SER A 510 20.45 19.24 -0.50
CA SER A 510 20.28 20.35 -1.44
C SER A 510 20.35 21.73 -0.76
N THR A 511 19.88 21.82 0.49
CA THR A 511 19.95 23.04 1.30
C THR A 511 21.37 23.33 1.76
N LEU A 512 22.10 22.32 2.27
CA LEU A 512 23.49 22.44 2.71
C LEU A 512 24.44 22.82 1.56
N LEU A 513 24.17 22.30 0.36
CA LEU A 513 24.94 22.58 -0.87
C LEU A 513 24.49 23.85 -1.59
N HIS A 514 23.49 24.59 -1.09
CA HIS A 514 22.93 25.78 -1.73
C HIS A 514 22.68 25.63 -3.25
N CYS A 515 22.22 24.45 -3.68
CA CYS A 515 22.06 24.15 -5.10
C CYS A 515 20.65 24.53 -5.60
N TRP A 516 20.44 24.51 -6.93
CA TRP A 516 19.17 24.88 -7.57
C TRP A 516 17.97 24.02 -7.15
N LYS A 517 18.19 22.85 -6.54
CA LYS A 517 17.15 21.98 -5.97
C LYS A 517 16.79 22.33 -4.52
N SER A 518 17.48 23.29 -3.90
CA SER A 518 17.21 23.73 -2.54
C SER A 518 15.79 24.28 -2.39
N LYS A 519 15.13 23.93 -1.27
CA LYS A 519 13.84 24.52 -0.89
C LYS A 519 14.01 25.88 -0.21
N ASP A 520 15.24 26.27 0.10
CA ASP A 520 15.61 27.56 0.69
C ASP A 520 15.85 28.62 -0.40
N GLY A 521 14.76 29.17 -0.95
CA GLY A 521 14.78 30.20 -1.99
C GLY A 521 14.27 31.57 -1.52
N LEU A 522 14.24 32.54 -2.45
CA LEU A 522 13.79 33.91 -2.16
C LEU A 522 12.41 33.97 -1.49
N ASN A 523 11.45 33.17 -1.98
CA ASN A 523 10.10 33.13 -1.40
C ASN A 523 10.11 32.64 0.05
N ALA A 524 10.88 31.59 0.35
CA ALA A 524 11.03 31.10 1.73
C ALA A 524 11.65 32.16 2.65
N ARG A 525 12.67 32.89 2.16
CA ARG A 525 13.32 33.98 2.94
C ARG A 525 12.40 35.18 3.18
N LYS A 526 11.56 35.55 2.20
CA LYS A 526 10.51 36.57 2.39
C LYS A 526 9.41 36.12 3.35
N ASP A 527 9.08 34.82 3.37
CA ASP A 527 8.16 34.29 4.37
C ASP A 527 8.76 34.40 5.79
N LEU A 528 10.05 34.10 5.98
CA LEU A 528 10.73 34.32 7.28
C LEU A 528 10.69 35.79 7.72
N GLU A 529 10.83 36.72 6.77
CA GLU A 529 10.72 38.16 7.01
C GLU A 529 9.32 38.56 7.50
N VAL A 530 8.27 38.10 6.82
CA VAL A 530 6.88 38.33 7.24
C VAL A 530 6.57 37.73 8.61
N LEU A 531 7.18 36.58 8.92
CA LEU A 531 7.04 35.94 10.23
C LEU A 531 7.84 36.64 11.33
N GLY A 532 8.74 37.57 11.00
CA GLY A 532 9.58 38.28 11.97
C GLY A 532 10.63 37.41 12.66
N ILE A 533 10.92 36.23 12.11
CA ILE A 533 11.86 35.23 12.65
C ILE A 533 13.12 35.17 11.81
N ARG A 534 14.23 34.67 12.37
CA ARG A 534 15.49 34.45 11.62
C ARG A 534 15.95 35.67 10.81
N LYS A 535 16.05 36.84 11.46
CA LYS A 535 16.49 38.11 10.84
C LYS A 535 17.84 38.01 10.12
N ASP A 536 18.70 37.12 10.61
CA ASP A 536 19.97 36.75 9.99
C ASP A 536 19.82 36.24 8.54
N LEU A 537 18.67 35.63 8.20
CA LEU A 537 18.38 35.02 6.91
C LEU A 537 17.56 35.90 5.96
N HIS A 538 17.10 37.09 6.38
CA HIS A 538 16.24 37.92 5.55
C HIS A 538 16.95 38.38 4.25
N PRO A 539 16.23 38.50 3.12
CA PRO A 539 16.82 39.00 1.87
C PRO A 539 17.39 40.40 2.06
N LYS A 540 18.60 40.64 1.56
CA LYS A 540 19.26 41.95 1.61
C LYS A 540 19.28 42.58 0.22
N THR A 541 18.72 43.77 0.07
CA THR A 541 18.82 44.54 -1.17
C THR A 541 20.13 45.33 -1.19
N LYS A 542 20.98 45.05 -2.18
CA LYS A 542 22.18 45.86 -2.50
C LYS A 542 22.03 46.40 -3.92
N GLY A 543 21.62 47.66 -4.05
CA GLY A 543 21.29 48.28 -5.34
C GLY A 543 20.12 47.58 -6.04
N LYS A 544 20.28 47.22 -7.33
CA LYS A 544 19.27 46.50 -8.12
C LYS A 544 19.21 44.98 -7.84
N ARG A 545 20.13 44.43 -7.02
CA ARG A 545 20.23 42.99 -6.78
C ARG A 545 19.76 42.61 -5.38
N THR A 546 19.01 41.52 -5.29
CA THR A 546 18.61 40.89 -4.02
C THR A 546 19.60 39.80 -3.68
N TYR A 547 20.21 39.87 -2.50
CA TYR A 547 21.15 38.89 -1.99
C TYR A 547 20.51 38.06 -0.88
N LEU A 548 20.69 36.73 -0.91
CA LEU A 548 20.24 35.83 0.14
C LEU A 548 21.43 35.48 1.04
N PRO A 549 21.39 35.80 2.34
CA PRO A 549 22.42 35.35 3.28
C PRO A 549 22.55 33.82 3.27
N ALA A 550 23.77 33.30 3.39
CA ALA A 550 24.01 31.86 3.51
C ALA A 550 23.22 31.28 4.69
N ALA A 551 22.81 30.02 4.57
CA ALA A 551 22.19 29.32 5.69
C ALA A 551 23.23 29.14 6.82
N LEU A 552 22.75 28.96 8.06
CA LEU A 552 23.62 28.85 9.24
C LEU A 552 24.63 27.69 9.15
N TRP A 553 24.26 26.65 8.41
CA TRP A 553 25.10 25.50 8.09
C TRP A 553 25.14 25.37 6.57
N SER A 554 26.23 25.83 5.96
CA SER A 554 26.50 25.70 4.52
C SER A 554 27.89 25.10 4.33
N LEU A 555 28.03 24.16 3.40
CA LEU A 555 29.35 23.64 3.06
C LEU A 555 30.20 24.73 2.37
N SER A 556 31.51 24.73 2.62
CA SER A 556 32.42 25.66 1.94
C SER A 556 32.46 25.36 0.43
N LYS A 557 32.79 26.37 -0.38
CA LYS A 557 32.88 26.21 -1.85
C LYS A 557 33.84 25.09 -2.29
N GLU A 558 34.89 24.84 -1.51
CA GLU A 558 35.88 23.79 -1.78
C GLU A 558 35.26 22.38 -1.61
N ILE A 559 34.49 22.15 -0.55
CA ILE A 559 33.80 20.87 -0.30
C ILE A 559 32.60 20.70 -1.24
N GLU A 560 31.94 21.81 -1.61
CA GLU A 560 30.81 21.81 -2.55
C GLU A 560 31.22 21.30 -3.94
N CYS A 561 32.40 21.68 -4.43
CA CYS A 561 32.96 21.19 -5.69
C CYS A 561 33.23 19.67 -5.68
N THR A 562 33.79 19.16 -4.58
CA THR A 562 34.08 17.73 -4.39
C THR A 562 32.80 16.90 -4.30
N ALA A 563 31.79 17.36 -3.54
CA ALA A 563 30.50 16.67 -3.40
C ALA A 563 29.66 16.69 -4.68
N ARG A 564 29.74 17.77 -5.49
CA ARG A 564 29.11 17.84 -6.81
C ARG A 564 29.72 16.87 -7.82
N TRP A 565 31.00 16.51 -7.67
CA TRP A 565 31.65 15.50 -8.49
C TRP A 565 31.14 14.10 -8.15
N SER A 566 30.98 13.77 -6.87
CA SER A 566 30.48 12.46 -6.42
C SER A 566 29.00 12.19 -6.74
N THR A 567 28.18 13.23 -6.92
CA THR A 567 26.73 13.09 -7.22
C THR A 567 26.41 13.02 -8.72
N LYS A 568 27.44 13.04 -9.59
CA LYS A 568 27.31 12.90 -11.05
C LYS A 568 27.52 11.46 -11.56
N PHE A 569 27.83 10.51 -10.67
CA PHE A 569 27.96 9.08 -10.98
C PHE A 569 26.79 8.28 -10.40
#